data_AF-A0A4S3ZS71-F1
#
_entry.id   AF-A0A4S3ZS71-F1
#
_cell.length_a   1.000
_cell.length_b   1.000
_cell.length_c   1.000
_cell.angle_alpha   90.00
_cell.angle_beta   90.00
_cell.angle_gamma   90.00
#
_symmetry.space_group_name_H-M   'P 1'
#
loop_
_entity.id
_entity.type
_entity.pdbx_description
1 polymer ?
#
loop_
_entity_poly.entity_id
_entity_poly.type
_entity_poly.pdbx_seq_one_letter_code
_entity_poly.pdbx_strand_id
1 'polypeptide(L)'
;MREQILQLLKSDSYLGYINGIDLFLDSYRNNSITSADLDHEIIERTCAVFLIENWAAFEDWDSTLERFMDVLPGYGDYLSHDDIGHHLRGLAIFIDGIYQGEIDLSGFLYASGNVYINAQTAAQSLKEFFQQQNDDESTKLFEEIETFFGTISSGQFGAAAILTELRDWSVEMAQGFYVVMSRTEYNRIWMLRSIYKVVDSPIIQEHIFDKFLNILRPLRVKYEENGETEKIEPLDELIESIVSASKGD
;
A
#
# COMPACT_ATOMS: atom_id res chain seq x y z
N MET A 1 3.22 -16.86 -20.11
CA MET A 1 2.40 -16.23 -19.05
C MET A 1 3.18 -15.16 -18.31
N ARG A 2 4.33 -15.48 -17.69
CA ARG A 2 5.22 -14.52 -17.02
C ARG A 2 5.42 -13.18 -17.77
N GLU A 3 5.82 -13.24 -19.05
CA GLU A 3 6.05 -12.03 -19.84
C GLU A 3 4.81 -11.14 -20.01
N GLN A 4 3.62 -11.75 -20.12
CA GLN A 4 2.36 -11.02 -20.24
C GLN A 4 2.01 -10.31 -18.93
N ILE A 5 2.20 -10.98 -17.80
CA ILE A 5 2.05 -10.38 -16.47
C ILE A 5 3.02 -9.20 -16.33
N LEU A 6 4.30 -9.39 -16.66
CA LEU A 6 5.30 -8.33 -16.59
C LEU A 6 5.00 -7.16 -17.50
N GLN A 7 4.48 -7.40 -18.70
CA GLN A 7 4.07 -6.32 -19.61
C GLN A 7 2.98 -5.46 -18.99
N LEU A 8 2.00 -6.07 -18.32
CA LEU A 8 0.94 -5.35 -17.61
C LEU A 8 1.48 -4.62 -16.37
N LEU A 9 2.35 -5.26 -15.58
CA LEU A 9 3.02 -4.62 -14.44
C LEU A 9 4.05 -3.54 -14.84
N LYS A 10 4.29 -3.38 -16.14
CA LYS A 10 5.09 -2.31 -16.78
C LYS A 10 4.22 -1.30 -17.54
N SER A 11 2.90 -1.42 -17.44
CA SER A 11 1.95 -0.51 -18.09
C SER A 11 2.20 0.93 -17.67
N ASP A 12 2.06 1.85 -18.61
CA ASP A 12 2.08 3.30 -18.34
C ASP A 12 0.76 3.80 -17.71
N SER A 13 -0.30 2.98 -17.77
CA SER A 13 -1.57 3.26 -17.07
C SER A 13 -1.71 2.44 -15.81
N TYR A 14 -2.26 3.09 -14.78
CA TYR A 14 -2.57 2.49 -13.50
C TYR A 14 -3.53 1.30 -13.62
N LEU A 15 -4.58 1.43 -14.44
CA LEU A 15 -5.51 0.32 -14.67
C LEU A 15 -4.80 -0.89 -15.32
N GLY A 16 -3.89 -0.65 -16.26
CA GLY A 16 -3.11 -1.73 -16.88
C GLY A 16 -2.19 -2.43 -15.86
N TYR A 17 -1.63 -1.69 -14.92
CA TYR A 17 -0.83 -2.24 -13.82
C TYR A 17 -1.65 -3.14 -12.90
N ILE A 18 -2.83 -2.70 -12.47
CA ILE A 18 -3.73 -3.49 -11.60
C ILE A 18 -4.19 -4.77 -12.30
N ASN A 19 -4.52 -4.70 -13.59
CA ASN A 19 -4.81 -5.90 -14.39
C ASN A 19 -3.63 -6.90 -14.42
N GLY A 20 -2.40 -6.42 -14.28
CA GLY A 20 -1.22 -7.27 -14.14
C GLY A 20 -1.19 -8.05 -12.83
N ILE A 21 -1.61 -7.42 -11.72
CA ILE A 21 -1.74 -8.08 -10.41
C ILE A 21 -2.82 -9.16 -10.48
N ASP A 22 -4.00 -8.82 -11.02
CA ASP A 22 -5.11 -9.76 -11.15
C ASP A 22 -4.73 -10.96 -12.03
N LEU A 23 -4.12 -10.70 -13.19
CA LEU A 23 -3.66 -11.75 -14.09
C LEU A 23 -2.63 -12.66 -13.41
N PHE A 24 -1.73 -12.11 -12.59
CA PHE A 24 -0.76 -12.92 -11.85
C PHE A 24 -1.47 -13.85 -10.86
N LEU A 25 -2.33 -13.30 -10.00
CA LEU A 25 -3.05 -14.09 -9.01
C LEU A 25 -3.84 -15.24 -9.67
N ASP A 26 -4.60 -14.93 -10.72
CA ASP A 26 -5.36 -15.93 -11.47
C ASP A 26 -4.47 -16.96 -12.15
N SER A 27 -3.35 -16.53 -12.73
CA SER A 27 -2.40 -17.43 -13.39
C SER A 27 -1.74 -18.39 -12.40
N TYR A 28 -1.42 -17.92 -11.18
CA TYR A 28 -0.81 -18.75 -10.16
C TYR A 28 -1.81 -19.78 -9.62
N ARG A 29 -3.04 -19.34 -9.29
CA ARG A 29 -4.13 -20.23 -8.83
C ARG A 29 -4.47 -21.33 -9.82
N ASN A 30 -4.40 -21.02 -11.12
CA ASN A 30 -4.68 -21.96 -12.20
C ASN A 30 -3.44 -22.73 -12.69
N ASN A 31 -2.31 -22.65 -11.98
CA ASN A 31 -1.03 -23.31 -12.33
C ASN A 31 -0.51 -22.95 -13.75
N SER A 32 -0.87 -21.79 -14.28
CA SER A 32 -0.36 -21.25 -15.56
C SER A 32 0.98 -20.52 -15.39
N ILE A 33 1.36 -20.23 -14.15
CA ILE A 33 2.69 -19.80 -13.72
C ILE A 33 3.03 -20.54 -12.41
N THR A 34 4.28 -20.90 -12.21
CA THR A 34 4.77 -21.62 -11.02
C THR A 34 5.91 -20.84 -10.37
N SER A 35 6.32 -21.19 -9.14
CA SER A 35 7.46 -20.53 -8.48
C SER A 35 8.75 -20.58 -9.30
N ALA A 36 8.93 -21.55 -10.20
CA ALA A 36 10.10 -21.64 -11.08
C ALA A 36 10.14 -20.53 -12.15
N ASP A 37 8.99 -19.91 -12.45
CA ASP A 37 8.87 -18.80 -13.40
C ASP A 37 9.05 -17.44 -12.71
N LEU A 38 9.17 -17.41 -11.37
CA LEU A 38 9.21 -16.19 -10.58
C LEU A 38 10.63 -15.83 -10.20
N ASP A 39 10.93 -14.55 -10.34
CA ASP A 39 12.23 -13.97 -10.04
C ASP A 39 12.08 -12.62 -9.31
N HIS A 40 13.20 -11.93 -9.17
CA HIS A 40 13.26 -10.60 -8.55
C HIS A 40 12.26 -9.64 -9.19
N GLU A 41 12.27 -9.50 -10.52
CA GLU A 41 11.54 -8.44 -11.21
C GLU A 41 10.02 -8.56 -11.01
N ILE A 42 9.47 -9.77 -11.19
CA ILE A 42 8.02 -9.95 -11.07
C ILE A 42 7.54 -9.72 -9.64
N ILE A 43 8.31 -10.16 -8.63
CA ILE A 43 7.95 -9.95 -7.22
C ILE A 43 8.09 -8.47 -6.84
N GLU A 44 9.18 -7.80 -7.23
CA GLU A 44 9.34 -6.36 -6.97
C GLU A 44 8.18 -5.57 -7.56
N ARG A 45 7.86 -5.79 -8.85
CA ARG A 45 6.78 -5.06 -9.51
C ARG A 45 5.41 -5.35 -8.94
N THR A 46 5.11 -6.58 -8.53
CA THR A 46 3.85 -6.91 -7.84
C THR A 46 3.77 -6.25 -6.47
N CYS A 47 4.86 -6.25 -5.71
CA CYS A 47 4.88 -5.64 -4.38
C CYS A 47 4.83 -4.10 -4.45
N ALA A 48 5.23 -3.50 -5.57
CA ALA A 48 5.36 -2.06 -5.63
C ALA A 48 4.05 -1.25 -5.47
N VAL A 49 2.89 -1.91 -5.59
CA VAL A 49 1.58 -1.36 -5.21
C VAL A 49 1.52 -0.90 -3.73
N PHE A 50 2.38 -1.44 -2.85
CA PHE A 50 2.48 -1.05 -1.44
C PHE A 50 3.26 0.25 -1.19
N LEU A 51 3.87 0.83 -2.23
CA LEU A 51 4.50 2.15 -2.21
C LEU A 51 4.12 2.95 -3.46
N ILE A 52 2.90 2.78 -3.95
CA ILE A 52 2.47 3.33 -5.23
C ILE A 52 2.65 4.86 -5.29
N GLU A 53 2.45 5.54 -4.16
CA GLU A 53 2.66 6.98 -4.00
C GLU A 53 4.11 7.44 -4.26
N ASN A 54 5.07 6.51 -4.20
CA ASN A 54 6.51 6.77 -4.33
C ASN A 54 7.17 6.05 -5.51
N TRP A 55 6.45 5.14 -6.19
CA TRP A 55 7.07 4.23 -7.15
C TRP A 55 6.60 4.41 -8.58
N ALA A 56 5.33 4.71 -8.79
CA ALA A 56 4.80 4.76 -10.14
C ALA A 56 4.33 6.16 -10.51
N ALA A 57 4.95 6.71 -11.56
CA ALA A 57 4.42 7.84 -12.30
C ALA A 57 3.45 7.28 -13.36
N PHE A 58 2.18 7.12 -12.98
CA PHE A 58 1.12 6.81 -13.94
C PHE A 58 0.41 8.12 -14.30
N GLU A 59 0.34 8.46 -15.59
CA GLU A 59 -0.28 9.72 -16.04
C GLU A 59 -1.76 9.80 -15.64
N ASP A 60 -2.46 8.66 -15.64
CA ASP A 60 -3.86 8.56 -15.19
C ASP A 60 -4.01 8.64 -13.66
N TRP A 61 -2.98 8.31 -12.88
CA TRP A 61 -2.94 8.55 -11.44
C TRP A 61 -2.79 10.04 -11.12
N ASP A 62 -1.75 10.68 -11.67
CA ASP A 62 -1.43 12.08 -11.39
C ASP A 62 -2.58 12.99 -11.82
N SER A 63 -3.09 12.81 -13.04
CA SER A 63 -4.22 13.60 -13.55
C SER A 63 -5.52 13.41 -12.75
N THR A 64 -5.75 12.22 -12.19
CA THR A 64 -6.91 11.97 -11.32
C THR A 64 -6.76 12.69 -9.98
N LEU A 65 -5.57 12.64 -9.36
CA LEU A 65 -5.29 13.35 -8.12
C LEU A 65 -5.37 14.87 -8.30
N GLU A 66 -4.78 15.42 -9.36
CA GLU A 66 -4.89 16.84 -9.72
C GLU A 66 -6.35 17.29 -9.79
N ARG A 67 -7.19 16.50 -10.49
CA ARG A 67 -8.62 16.79 -10.59
C ARG A 67 -9.31 16.81 -9.23
N PHE A 68 -8.99 15.86 -8.35
CA PHE A 68 -9.59 15.83 -7.00
C PHE A 68 -9.16 17.03 -6.16
N MET A 69 -7.87 17.43 -6.23
CA MET A 69 -7.36 18.61 -5.54
C MET A 69 -8.02 19.91 -6.02
N ASP A 70 -8.37 20.01 -7.31
CA ASP A 70 -9.06 21.19 -7.84
C ASP A 70 -10.52 21.28 -7.37
N VAL A 71 -11.18 20.14 -7.17
CA VAL A 71 -12.64 20.09 -6.92
C VAL A 71 -12.97 20.07 -5.43
N LEU A 72 -12.21 19.35 -4.61
CA LEU A 72 -12.49 19.19 -3.16
C LEU A 72 -12.60 20.52 -2.38
N PRO A 73 -11.81 21.57 -2.66
CA PRO A 73 -11.96 22.87 -2.00
C PRO A 73 -13.36 23.49 -2.14
N GLY A 74 -14.11 23.14 -3.20
CA GLY A 74 -15.49 23.59 -3.40
C GLY A 74 -16.47 23.10 -2.32
N TYR A 75 -16.09 22.11 -1.52
CA TYR A 75 -16.90 21.54 -0.45
C TYR A 75 -16.59 22.12 0.94
N GLY A 76 -15.82 23.21 1.01
CA GLY A 76 -15.37 23.82 2.28
C GLY A 76 -16.49 24.16 3.28
N ASP A 77 -17.70 24.46 2.79
CA ASP A 77 -18.86 24.77 3.63
C ASP A 77 -19.32 23.57 4.49
N TYR A 78 -18.96 22.35 4.10
CA TYR A 78 -19.29 21.12 4.85
C TYR A 78 -18.28 20.80 5.94
N LEU A 79 -17.16 21.53 6.06
CA LEU A 79 -16.12 21.28 7.06
C LEU A 79 -16.59 21.49 8.51
N SER A 80 -17.67 22.26 8.72
CA SER A 80 -18.28 22.45 10.04
C SER A 80 -19.31 21.37 10.40
N HIS A 81 -19.62 20.46 9.49
CA HIS A 81 -20.51 19.34 9.78
C HIS A 81 -19.73 18.29 10.59
N ASP A 82 -20.23 17.90 11.76
CA ASP A 82 -19.49 17.05 12.71
C ASP A 82 -18.95 15.77 12.06
N ASP A 83 -19.80 14.97 11.41
CA ASP A 83 -19.37 13.70 10.80
C ASP A 83 -18.71 13.89 9.43
N ILE A 84 -19.43 14.57 8.52
CA ILE A 84 -19.01 14.79 7.12
C ILE A 84 -17.75 15.64 6.99
N GLY A 85 -17.59 16.65 7.85
CA GLY A 85 -16.43 17.53 7.84
C GLY A 85 -15.13 16.79 8.18
N HIS A 86 -15.19 15.73 9.00
CA HIS A 86 -14.04 14.87 9.27
C HIS A 86 -13.67 14.03 8.05
N HIS A 87 -14.63 13.40 7.38
CA HIS A 87 -14.38 12.64 6.15
C HIS A 87 -13.78 13.51 5.04
N LEU A 88 -14.34 14.70 4.82
CA LEU A 88 -13.85 15.61 3.80
C LEU A 88 -12.42 16.08 4.08
N ARG A 89 -12.13 16.42 5.34
CA ARG A 89 -10.79 16.84 5.77
C ARG A 89 -9.77 15.71 5.64
N GLY A 90 -10.13 14.51 6.09
CA GLY A 90 -9.30 13.32 5.94
C GLY A 90 -8.96 13.04 4.49
N LEU A 91 -9.96 13.05 3.63
CA LEU A 91 -9.80 12.82 2.20
C LEU A 91 -8.90 13.88 1.53
N ALA A 92 -9.14 15.16 1.81
CA ALA A 92 -8.37 16.26 1.23
C ALA A 92 -6.90 16.23 1.67
N ILE A 93 -6.62 16.06 2.96
CA ILE A 93 -5.25 15.96 3.49
C ILE A 93 -4.54 14.74 2.90
N PHE A 94 -5.22 13.60 2.83
CA PHE A 94 -4.63 12.38 2.29
C PHE A 94 -4.29 12.49 0.81
N ILE A 95 -5.20 13.06 -0.01
CA ILE A 95 -4.98 13.28 -1.44
C ILE A 95 -3.80 14.23 -1.67
N ASP A 96 -3.74 15.35 -0.93
CA ASP A 96 -2.62 16.30 -1.02
C ASP A 96 -1.29 15.62 -0.65
N GLY A 97 -1.29 14.84 0.43
CA GLY A 97 -0.13 14.05 0.85
C GLY A 97 0.36 13.12 -0.26
N ILE A 98 -0.51 12.24 -0.78
CA ILE A 98 -0.08 11.23 -1.77
C ILE A 98 0.34 11.87 -3.09
N TYR A 99 -0.25 13.02 -3.45
CA TYR A 99 0.18 13.79 -4.61
C TYR A 99 1.61 14.35 -4.44
N GLN A 100 2.01 14.64 -3.21
CA GLN A 100 3.37 15.06 -2.84
C GLN A 100 4.31 13.87 -2.56
N GLY A 101 3.83 12.63 -2.65
CA GLY A 101 4.59 11.40 -2.37
C GLY A 101 4.62 10.98 -0.90
N GLU A 102 3.75 11.54 -0.07
CA GLU A 102 3.69 11.26 1.37
C GLU A 102 2.32 10.68 1.78
N ILE A 103 2.29 9.80 2.79
CA ILE A 103 1.03 9.32 3.35
C ILE A 103 0.72 10.16 4.59
N ASP A 104 -0.27 11.07 4.49
CA ASP A 104 -0.77 11.83 5.63
C ASP A 104 -2.16 11.36 6.06
N LEU A 105 -2.23 10.72 7.23
CA LEU A 105 -3.48 10.22 7.82
C LEU A 105 -4.04 11.15 8.92
N SER A 106 -3.41 12.29 9.18
CA SER A 106 -3.74 13.18 10.30
C SER A 106 -5.17 13.74 10.23
N GLY A 107 -5.77 13.77 9.04
CA GLY A 107 -7.14 14.19 8.84
C GLY A 107 -8.21 13.13 9.16
N PHE A 108 -7.85 11.85 9.32
CA PHE A 108 -8.81 10.78 9.61
C PHE A 108 -8.98 10.56 11.12
N LEU A 109 -10.23 10.41 11.58
CA LEU A 109 -10.55 10.13 13.00
C LEU A 109 -10.02 8.78 13.50
N TYR A 110 -10.07 7.76 12.64
CA TYR A 110 -9.69 6.39 12.97
C TYR A 110 -8.77 5.83 11.88
N ALA A 111 -7.60 6.44 11.72
CA ALA A 111 -6.61 5.99 10.76
C ALA A 111 -6.23 4.52 11.01
N SER A 112 -6.45 3.67 10.00
CA SER A 112 -5.97 2.29 10.00
C SER A 112 -4.71 2.15 9.15
N GLY A 113 -3.94 1.09 9.40
CA GLY A 113 -2.72 0.78 8.63
C GLY A 113 -2.97 0.44 7.15
N ASN A 114 -4.22 0.21 6.73
CA ASN A 114 -4.57 0.14 5.32
C ASN A 114 -5.04 1.51 4.86
N VAL A 115 -4.07 2.30 4.38
CA VAL A 115 -4.21 3.74 4.19
C VAL A 115 -5.28 4.11 3.16
N TYR A 116 -5.33 3.39 2.04
CA TYR A 116 -6.25 3.67 0.95
C TYR A 116 -7.69 3.25 1.25
N ILE A 117 -7.90 2.27 2.15
CA ILE A 117 -9.26 1.95 2.65
C ILE A 117 -9.85 3.12 3.43
N ASN A 118 -9.03 3.85 4.22
CA ASN A 118 -9.54 5.01 4.97
C ASN A 118 -10.13 6.07 4.00
N ALA A 119 -9.44 6.33 2.90
CA ALA A 119 -9.89 7.26 1.86
C ALA A 119 -11.13 6.73 1.11
N GLN A 120 -11.16 5.44 0.76
CA GLN A 120 -12.32 4.79 0.15
C GLN A 120 -13.56 4.91 1.05
N THR A 121 -13.44 4.58 2.34
CA THR A 121 -14.55 4.66 3.30
C THR A 121 -15.03 6.10 3.48
N ALA A 122 -14.11 7.06 3.57
CA ALA A 122 -14.48 8.47 3.67
C ALA A 122 -15.25 8.95 2.43
N ALA A 123 -14.79 8.56 1.22
CA ALA A 123 -15.48 8.87 -0.02
C ALA A 123 -16.88 8.22 -0.09
N GLN A 124 -17.01 6.97 0.37
CA GLN A 124 -18.31 6.30 0.45
C GLN A 124 -19.29 7.05 1.39
N SER A 125 -18.83 7.46 2.58
CA SER A 125 -19.66 8.23 3.52
C SER A 125 -20.10 9.58 2.94
N LEU A 126 -19.21 10.27 2.22
CA LEU A 126 -19.52 11.52 1.52
C LEU A 126 -20.55 11.29 0.39
N LYS A 127 -20.35 10.25 -0.42
CA LYS A 127 -21.30 9.84 -1.47
C LYS A 127 -22.70 9.61 -0.90
N GLU A 128 -22.81 8.81 0.17
CA GLU A 128 -24.08 8.50 0.82
C GLU A 128 -24.77 9.76 1.38
N PHE A 129 -23.99 10.69 1.94
CA PHE A 129 -24.50 11.96 2.42
C PHE A 129 -25.09 12.83 1.30
N PHE A 130 -24.35 13.05 0.21
CA PHE A 130 -24.82 13.87 -0.90
C PHE A 130 -26.00 13.23 -1.64
N GLN A 131 -26.04 11.90 -1.68
CA GLN A 131 -27.20 11.16 -2.20
C GLN A 131 -28.46 11.45 -1.39
N GLN A 132 -28.37 11.56 -0.05
CA GLN A 132 -29.50 11.92 0.81
C GLN A 132 -29.96 13.38 0.62
N GLN A 133 -29.05 14.25 0.18
CA GLN A 133 -29.37 15.65 -0.16
C GLN A 133 -29.95 15.81 -1.58
N ASN A 134 -30.00 14.74 -2.37
CA ASN A 134 -30.34 14.77 -3.80
C ASN A 134 -29.38 15.65 -4.62
N ASP A 135 -28.10 15.64 -4.25
CA ASP A 135 -27.02 16.29 -5.00
C ASP A 135 -26.29 15.25 -5.87
N ASP A 136 -26.79 15.07 -7.10
CA ASP A 136 -26.28 14.07 -8.04
C ASP A 136 -24.83 14.34 -8.48
N GLU A 137 -24.44 15.62 -8.60
CA GLU A 137 -23.09 16.00 -9.04
C GLU A 137 -22.05 15.60 -8.00
N SER A 138 -22.29 15.96 -6.74
CA SER A 138 -21.42 15.59 -5.63
C SER A 138 -21.41 14.09 -5.36
N THR A 139 -22.57 13.44 -5.48
CA THR A 139 -22.66 11.97 -5.36
C THR A 139 -21.74 11.29 -6.36
N LYS A 140 -21.79 11.72 -7.63
CA LYS A 140 -20.95 11.15 -8.68
C LYS A 140 -19.45 11.41 -8.45
N LEU A 141 -19.08 12.61 -8.01
CA LEU A 141 -17.70 12.91 -7.66
C LEU A 141 -17.16 11.95 -6.60
N PHE A 142 -17.90 11.77 -5.50
CA PHE A 142 -17.44 10.91 -4.40
C PHE A 142 -17.50 9.42 -4.75
N GLU A 143 -18.39 8.99 -5.65
CA GLU A 143 -18.35 7.66 -6.26
C GLU A 143 -17.07 7.44 -7.08
N GLU A 144 -16.64 8.44 -7.85
CA GLU A 144 -15.39 8.39 -8.62
C GLU A 144 -14.17 8.30 -7.70
N ILE A 145 -14.14 9.08 -6.61
CA ILE A 145 -13.05 9.04 -5.61
C ILE A 145 -13.03 7.68 -4.87
N GLU A 146 -14.20 7.18 -4.45
CA GLU A 146 -14.33 5.86 -3.84
C GLU A 146 -13.80 4.76 -4.76
N THR A 147 -14.18 4.80 -6.04
CA THR A 147 -13.74 3.81 -7.05
C THR A 147 -12.23 3.86 -7.27
N PHE A 148 -11.66 5.07 -7.34
CA PHE A 148 -10.22 5.25 -7.48
C PHE A 148 -9.46 4.60 -6.31
N PHE A 149 -9.80 4.95 -5.07
CA PHE A 149 -9.14 4.38 -3.89
C PHE A 149 -9.44 2.88 -3.68
N GLY A 150 -10.64 2.44 -4.02
CA GLY A 150 -11.03 1.03 -4.01
C GLY A 150 -10.21 0.18 -4.99
N THR A 151 -9.82 0.75 -6.13
CA THR A 151 -8.96 0.07 -7.10
C THR A 151 -7.55 -0.16 -6.52
N ILE A 152 -7.03 0.82 -5.77
CA ILE A 152 -5.71 0.73 -5.10
C ILE A 152 -5.72 -0.30 -4.01
N SER A 153 -6.72 -0.23 -3.12
CA SER A 153 -6.85 -1.20 -2.03
C SER A 153 -7.00 -2.62 -2.60
N SER A 154 -7.79 -2.80 -3.67
CA SER A 154 -7.92 -4.07 -4.38
C SER A 154 -6.58 -4.60 -4.92
N GLY A 155 -5.79 -3.75 -5.56
CA GLY A 155 -4.44 -4.12 -6.03
C GLY A 155 -3.52 -4.57 -4.89
N GLN A 156 -3.53 -3.85 -3.76
CA GLN A 156 -2.77 -4.23 -2.58
C GLN A 156 -3.23 -5.58 -1.99
N PHE A 157 -4.53 -5.83 -1.94
CA PHE A 157 -5.06 -7.13 -1.53
C PHE A 157 -4.70 -8.25 -2.51
N GLY A 158 -4.71 -7.98 -3.82
CA GLY A 158 -4.27 -8.92 -4.85
C GLY A 158 -2.81 -9.31 -4.67
N ALA A 159 -1.92 -8.33 -4.48
CA ALA A 159 -0.51 -8.56 -4.20
C ALA A 159 -0.30 -9.33 -2.89
N ALA A 160 -0.99 -8.96 -1.80
CA ALA A 160 -0.95 -9.68 -0.53
C ALA A 160 -1.41 -11.13 -0.67
N ALA A 161 -2.46 -11.37 -1.47
CA ALA A 161 -2.97 -12.71 -1.76
C ALA A 161 -1.92 -13.56 -2.52
N ILE A 162 -1.27 -12.98 -3.54
CA ILE A 162 -0.17 -13.65 -4.25
C ILE A 162 0.92 -14.06 -3.25
N LEU A 163 1.41 -13.13 -2.44
CA LEU A 163 2.45 -13.40 -1.43
C LEU A 163 2.02 -14.50 -0.44
N THR A 164 0.76 -14.50 -0.04
CA THR A 164 0.16 -15.50 0.86
C THR A 164 -0.03 -16.86 0.19
N GLU A 165 -0.08 -16.93 -1.14
CA GLU A 165 -0.27 -18.17 -1.89
C GLU A 165 1.05 -18.82 -2.34
N LEU A 166 2.11 -18.04 -2.48
CA LEU A 166 3.46 -18.54 -2.75
C LEU A 166 3.96 -19.41 -1.59
N ARG A 167 4.41 -20.63 -1.92
CA ARG A 167 4.95 -21.61 -0.94
C ARG A 167 6.45 -21.79 -1.10
N ASP A 168 6.90 -21.93 -2.34
CA ASP A 168 8.30 -22.08 -2.67
C ASP A 168 8.87 -20.71 -3.05
N TRP A 169 9.87 -20.27 -2.30
CA TRP A 169 10.55 -18.99 -2.46
C TRP A 169 11.99 -19.20 -2.87
N SER A 170 12.44 -18.46 -3.89
CA SER A 170 13.85 -18.35 -4.27
C SER A 170 14.50 -17.14 -3.59
N VAL A 171 15.84 -17.11 -3.60
CA VAL A 171 16.60 -15.94 -3.13
C VAL A 171 16.25 -14.70 -3.94
N GLU A 172 16.07 -14.83 -5.26
CA GLU A 172 15.71 -13.71 -6.14
C GLU A 172 14.34 -13.14 -5.80
N MET A 173 13.35 -13.99 -5.55
CA MET A 173 12.02 -13.55 -5.10
C MET A 173 12.09 -12.79 -3.77
N ALA A 174 12.84 -13.31 -2.79
CA ALA A 174 13.03 -12.67 -1.50
C ALA A 174 13.73 -11.31 -1.63
N GLN A 175 14.67 -11.17 -2.56
CA GLN A 175 15.32 -9.90 -2.86
C GLN A 175 14.34 -8.88 -3.47
N GLY A 176 13.52 -9.28 -4.43
CA GLY A 176 12.49 -8.41 -5.02
C GLY A 176 11.48 -7.91 -3.98
N PHE A 177 11.02 -8.80 -3.09
CA PHE A 177 10.15 -8.43 -1.96
C PHE A 177 10.85 -7.44 -1.02
N TYR A 178 12.10 -7.71 -0.65
CA TYR A 178 12.86 -6.88 0.29
C TYR A 178 13.06 -5.44 -0.22
N VAL A 179 13.28 -5.26 -1.52
CA VAL A 179 13.44 -3.92 -2.13
C VAL A 179 12.23 -3.03 -1.82
N VAL A 180 11.02 -3.56 -2.00
CA VAL A 180 9.77 -2.84 -1.73
C VAL A 180 9.53 -2.70 -0.23
N MET A 181 9.64 -3.79 0.52
CA MET A 181 9.39 -3.83 1.97
C MET A 181 10.26 -2.82 2.74
N SER A 182 11.53 -2.67 2.34
CA SER A 182 12.46 -1.74 2.98
C SER A 182 12.16 -0.26 2.69
N ARG A 183 11.37 0.06 1.65
CA ARG A 183 11.02 1.42 1.25
C ARG A 183 9.64 1.85 1.71
N THR A 184 8.68 0.92 1.79
CA THR A 184 7.36 1.25 2.31
C THR A 184 7.42 1.47 3.82
N GLU A 185 6.76 2.50 4.33
CA GLU A 185 6.68 2.79 5.77
C GLU A 185 5.41 2.19 6.37
N TYR A 186 4.25 2.58 5.84
CA TYR A 186 2.95 2.22 6.39
C TYR A 186 2.53 0.77 6.09
N ASN A 187 2.87 0.24 4.91
CA ASN A 187 2.45 -1.10 4.50
C ASN A 187 3.43 -2.20 4.89
N ARG A 188 4.56 -1.86 5.52
CA ARG A 188 5.66 -2.80 5.79
C ARG A 188 5.22 -4.03 6.59
N ILE A 189 4.53 -3.80 7.71
CA ILE A 189 4.07 -4.89 8.58
C ILE A 189 3.03 -5.75 7.85
N TRP A 190 2.17 -5.14 7.05
CA TRP A 190 1.19 -5.88 6.26
C TRP A 190 1.87 -6.75 5.18
N MET A 191 2.88 -6.23 4.50
CA MET A 191 3.70 -7.02 3.57
C MET A 191 4.37 -8.20 4.27
N LEU A 192 5.01 -7.99 5.43
CA LEU A 192 5.64 -9.06 6.20
C LEU A 192 4.65 -10.11 6.70
N ARG A 193 3.44 -9.69 7.11
CA ARG A 193 2.37 -10.62 7.47
C ARG A 193 1.84 -11.41 6.26
N SER A 194 1.95 -10.87 5.05
CA SER A 194 1.50 -11.56 3.84
C SER A 194 2.37 -12.77 3.48
N ILE A 195 3.55 -12.93 4.11
CA ILE A 195 4.42 -14.10 3.94
C ILE A 195 4.37 -15.07 5.15
N TYR A 196 3.38 -14.94 6.04
CA TYR A 196 3.28 -15.73 7.30
C TYR A 196 3.35 -17.25 7.10
N LYS A 197 2.90 -17.78 5.95
CA LYS A 197 2.92 -19.23 5.66
C LYS A 197 4.29 -19.79 5.33
N VAL A 198 5.28 -18.93 5.09
CA VAL A 198 6.64 -19.30 4.69
C VAL A 198 7.69 -18.69 5.61
N VAL A 199 7.30 -18.18 6.78
CA VAL A 199 8.24 -17.57 7.74
C VAL A 199 9.34 -18.53 8.16
N ASP A 200 9.05 -19.83 8.27
CA ASP A 200 10.06 -20.84 8.63
C ASP A 200 11.05 -21.17 7.49
N SER A 201 10.87 -20.61 6.29
CA SER A 201 11.79 -20.79 5.17
C SER A 201 13.15 -20.13 5.49
N PRO A 202 14.28 -20.87 5.38
CA PRO A 202 15.61 -20.29 5.59
C PRO A 202 15.88 -19.08 4.69
N ILE A 203 15.36 -19.09 3.47
CA ILE A 203 15.50 -17.99 2.50
C ILE A 203 14.79 -16.73 3.01
N ILE A 204 13.59 -16.88 3.58
CA ILE A 204 12.80 -15.78 4.11
C ILE A 204 13.44 -15.23 5.40
N GLN A 205 13.86 -16.11 6.31
CA GLN A 205 14.57 -15.71 7.52
C GLN A 205 15.84 -14.94 7.18
N GLU A 206 16.72 -15.48 6.34
CA GLU A 206 18.02 -14.87 6.03
C GLU A 206 17.87 -13.57 5.22
N HIS A 207 17.12 -13.60 4.12
CA HIS A 207 17.14 -12.51 3.14
C HIS A 207 16.09 -11.43 3.38
N ILE A 208 15.13 -11.65 4.28
CA ILE A 208 14.11 -10.66 4.64
C ILE A 208 14.26 -10.26 6.10
N PHE A 209 13.98 -11.17 7.04
CA PHE A 209 13.89 -10.82 8.47
C PHE A 209 15.24 -10.47 9.08
N ASP A 210 16.21 -11.39 9.01
CA ASP A 210 17.55 -11.18 9.57
C ASP A 210 18.25 -10.01 8.89
N LYS A 211 18.16 -9.94 7.56
CA LYS A 211 18.71 -8.82 6.79
C LYS A 211 18.19 -7.47 7.28
N PHE A 212 16.89 -7.35 7.53
CA PHE A 212 16.31 -6.09 7.99
C PHE A 212 16.67 -5.79 9.45
N LEU A 213 16.60 -6.79 10.33
CA LEU A 213 16.98 -6.64 11.74
C LEU A 213 18.47 -6.29 11.91
N ASN A 214 19.34 -6.80 11.04
CA ASN A 214 20.77 -6.48 11.02
C ASN A 214 21.06 -5.03 10.59
N ILE A 215 20.09 -4.33 9.99
CA ILE A 215 20.18 -2.89 9.71
C ILE A 215 19.61 -2.07 10.87
N LEU A 216 18.46 -2.48 11.42
CA LEU A 216 17.78 -1.73 12.47
C LEU A 216 18.52 -1.76 13.80
N ARG A 217 19.08 -2.91 14.21
CA ARG A 217 19.77 -3.03 15.51
C ARG A 217 21.00 -2.12 15.61
N PRO A 218 21.91 -2.05 14.62
CA PRO A 218 23.01 -1.08 14.65
C PRO A 218 22.53 0.37 14.60
N LEU A 219 21.46 0.68 13.85
CA LEU A 219 20.90 2.02 13.79
C LEU A 219 20.37 2.47 15.17
N ARG A 220 19.73 1.56 15.90
CA ARG A 220 19.27 1.80 17.28
C ARG A 220 20.42 2.15 18.22
N VAL A 221 21.49 1.37 18.18
CA VAL A 221 22.70 1.64 18.97
C VAL A 221 23.27 3.03 18.65
N LYS A 222 23.29 3.41 17.37
CA LYS A 222 23.75 4.73 16.94
C LYS A 222 22.87 5.86 17.49
N TYR A 223 21.55 5.71 17.48
CA TYR A 223 20.64 6.71 18.08
C TYR A 223 20.86 6.85 19.59
N GLU A 224 21.11 5.74 20.29
CA GLU A 224 21.44 5.75 21.71
C GLU A 224 22.78 6.48 21.99
N GLU A 225 23.83 6.17 21.22
CA GLU A 225 25.14 6.82 21.33
C GLU A 225 25.10 8.33 21.01
N ASN A 226 24.21 8.74 20.09
CA ASN A 226 24.01 10.14 19.71
C ASN A 226 23.07 10.91 20.66
N GLY A 227 22.41 10.25 21.61
CA GLY A 227 21.41 10.86 22.47
C GLY A 227 20.10 11.22 21.76
N GLU A 228 19.79 10.58 20.62
CA GLU A 228 18.56 10.78 19.83
C GLU A 228 17.39 10.00 20.44
N THR A 229 17.08 10.23 21.71
CA THR A 229 16.12 9.43 22.50
C THR A 229 14.73 9.33 21.87
N GLU A 230 14.26 10.40 21.23
CA GLU A 230 12.98 10.47 20.51
C GLU A 230 12.86 9.47 19.34
N LYS A 231 13.98 8.95 18.82
CA LYS A 231 14.00 7.96 17.73
C LYS A 231 14.15 6.52 18.21
N ILE A 232 14.51 6.31 19.48
CA ILE A 232 14.79 4.98 20.02
C ILE A 232 13.50 4.19 20.18
N GLU A 233 12.49 4.78 20.83
CA GLU A 233 11.22 4.11 21.12
C GLU A 233 10.49 3.67 19.84
N PRO A 234 10.28 4.52 18.81
CA PRO A 234 9.67 4.08 17.55
C PRO A 234 10.47 2.98 16.84
N LEU A 235 11.80 2.99 16.96
CA LEU A 235 12.65 1.97 16.36
C LEU A 235 12.59 0.64 17.12
N ASP A 236 12.45 0.68 18.44
CA ASP A 236 12.21 -0.51 19.27
C ASP A 236 10.86 -1.15 18.93
N GLU A 237 9.80 -0.37 18.82
CA GLU A 237 8.48 -0.86 18.40
C GLU A 237 8.52 -1.52 17.00
N LEU A 238 9.28 -0.92 16.07
CA LEU A 238 9.47 -1.48 14.74
C LEU A 238 10.23 -2.81 14.81
N ILE A 239 11.33 -2.88 15.55
CA ILE A 239 12.12 -4.11 15.74
C ILE A 239 11.24 -5.21 16.34
N GLU A 240 10.47 -4.90 17.38
CA GLU A 240 9.55 -5.84 18.01
C GLU A 240 8.49 -6.35 17.02
N SER A 241 7.91 -5.47 16.23
CA SER A 241 6.93 -5.82 15.20
C SER A 241 7.51 -6.77 14.15
N ILE A 242 8.75 -6.56 13.72
CA ILE A 242 9.44 -7.44 12.76
C ILE A 242 9.76 -8.80 13.38
N VAL A 243 10.21 -8.82 14.64
CA VAL A 243 10.46 -10.07 15.39
C VAL A 243 9.17 -10.84 15.63
N SER A 244 8.05 -10.16 15.81
CA SER A 244 6.72 -10.80 15.90
C SER A 244 6.35 -11.42 14.55
N ALA A 245 6.45 -10.65 13.46
CA ALA A 245 6.14 -11.13 12.11
C ALA A 245 7.03 -12.32 11.69
N SER A 246 8.31 -12.35 12.12
CA SER A 246 9.23 -13.44 11.82
C SER A 246 8.87 -14.77 12.50
N LYS A 247 7.91 -14.75 13.44
CA LYS A 247 7.35 -15.92 14.13
C LYS A 247 5.96 -16.32 13.59
N GLY A 248 5.43 -15.55 12.63
CA GLY A 248 4.10 -15.78 12.04
C GLY A 248 2.94 -15.09 12.78
N ASP A 249 3.23 -14.14 13.68
CA ASP A 249 2.24 -13.36 14.46
C ASP A 249 1.74 -12.08 13.73
#